data_AF-A0A1C5QXL9-F1
#
_entry.id   AF-A0A1C5QXL9-F1
#
_cell.length_a   1.000
_cell.length_b   1.000
_cell.length_c   1.000
_cell.angle_alpha   90.00
_cell.angle_beta   90.00
_cell.angle_gamma   90.00
#
_symmetry.space_group_name_H-M   'P 1'
#
loop_
_entity.id
_entity.type
_entity.pdbx_description
1 polymer ?
#
loop_
_entity_poly.entity_id
_entity_poly.type
_entity_poly.pdbx_seq_one_letter_code
_entity_poly.pdbx_strand_id
1 'polypeptide(L)'
;MKKVITYGTFDLFHEGHYNILKRAKALGDYLIVGVTSESYDIERGKLNVRDSLLKRIENVRRTGFADEIIIEEYQGQKLSDIIKYKVDLLVLGSDWRGKFDYLKNYCDVVYLERTKNISSTKLRGEGTTYTVGVVTDNDQDNGIVWETKYVSGLHVECVFSENAEAAESFCDKYELDSYYSVEADNGEWQQGFDCFLSQVDIVYIKTEQPKREKYIRRSLELGKYVISDAPMTNNKEKLKDLFALAAAHHVLLVEKINLVYLRAFNQLVWQTHSALVGDIVCVKCSISQDHFEGGRSFSETAVLPLCAIIKILGRNYQEVNSNVVKDRSGNCIYDMITMKYQDALATIEIGTTVDVEDEFVVIGTKGRVTIPGDWWNTGYFEAKIDDSKGLKRYCFNFEGNGLRYLLQELLIMISDERTECTRLFNEESETLADILEIINQRG
;
A
#
# COMPACT_ATOMS: atom_id res chain seq x y z
N MET A 1 -19.12 11.42 38.33
CA MET A 1 -18.40 12.09 37.24
C MET A 1 -17.87 11.00 36.33
N LYS A 2 -18.43 10.86 35.14
CA LYS A 2 -18.05 9.84 34.16
C LYS A 2 -16.84 10.32 33.36
N LYS A 3 -15.74 9.57 33.40
CA LYS A 3 -14.48 9.89 32.70
C LYS A 3 -14.38 9.14 31.38
N VAL A 4 -14.15 9.90 30.31
CA VAL A 4 -13.97 9.41 28.96
C VAL A 4 -12.52 9.61 28.55
N ILE A 5 -11.93 8.64 27.86
CA ILE A 5 -10.62 8.79 27.21
C ILE A 5 -10.72 8.51 25.72
N THR A 6 -9.96 9.24 24.93
CA THR A 6 -9.78 8.97 23.49
C THR A 6 -8.33 9.21 23.09
N TYR A 7 -7.92 8.66 21.95
CA TYR A 7 -6.55 8.74 21.47
C TYR A 7 -6.51 9.04 19.98
N GLY A 8 -5.44 9.71 19.54
CA GLY A 8 -5.19 9.93 18.13
C GLY A 8 -3.87 10.62 17.87
N THR A 9 -3.44 10.57 16.61
CA THR A 9 -2.33 11.41 16.17
C THR A 9 -2.76 12.86 16.10
N PHE A 10 -3.98 13.16 15.61
CA PHE A 10 -4.49 14.52 15.43
C PHE A 10 -3.58 15.40 14.53
N ASP A 11 -2.90 14.76 13.58
CA ASP A 11 -2.08 15.42 12.56
C ASP A 11 -2.96 16.03 11.47
N LEU A 12 -2.51 17.13 10.85
CA LEU A 12 -3.29 17.88 9.86
C LEU A 12 -4.73 18.10 10.32
N PHE A 13 -4.88 18.69 11.51
CA PHE A 13 -6.14 18.72 12.24
C PHE A 13 -7.32 19.22 11.37
N HIS A 14 -8.32 18.37 11.20
CA HIS A 14 -9.46 18.59 10.29
C HIS A 14 -10.79 18.29 11.00
N GLU A 15 -11.91 18.49 10.31
CA GLU A 15 -13.26 18.38 10.88
C GLU A 15 -13.56 17.00 11.49
N GLY A 16 -13.09 15.92 10.88
CA GLY A 16 -13.14 14.57 11.47
C GLY A 16 -12.54 14.48 12.88
N HIS A 17 -11.35 15.06 13.11
CA HIS A 17 -10.73 15.12 14.43
C HIS A 17 -11.56 15.97 15.42
N TYR A 18 -12.11 17.09 14.96
CA TYR A 18 -12.99 17.91 15.79
C TYR A 18 -14.25 17.15 16.21
N ASN A 19 -14.90 16.45 15.27
CA ASN A 19 -16.16 15.76 15.50
C ASN A 19 -16.01 14.53 16.41
N ILE A 20 -14.91 13.77 16.31
CA ILE A 20 -14.66 12.67 17.25
C ILE A 20 -14.46 13.20 18.67
N LEU A 21 -13.74 14.32 18.86
CA LEU A 21 -13.56 14.94 20.18
C LEU A 21 -14.87 15.49 20.74
N LYS A 22 -15.66 16.17 19.92
CA LYS A 22 -16.99 16.69 20.29
C LYS A 22 -17.92 15.57 20.75
N ARG A 23 -17.97 14.47 19.99
CA ARG A 23 -18.81 13.30 20.31
C ARG A 23 -18.29 12.56 21.54
N ALA A 24 -16.98 12.42 21.72
CA ALA A 24 -16.38 11.82 22.91
C ALA A 24 -16.72 12.63 24.17
N LYS A 25 -16.63 13.97 24.13
CA LYS A 25 -17.01 14.85 25.24
C LYS A 25 -18.49 14.71 25.61
N ALA A 26 -19.38 14.50 24.64
CA ALA A 26 -20.81 14.32 24.91
C ALA A 26 -21.15 13.01 25.65
N LEU A 27 -20.21 12.05 25.74
CA LEU A 27 -20.45 10.74 26.36
C LEU A 27 -20.08 10.67 27.85
N GLY A 28 -19.56 11.75 28.43
CA GLY A 28 -19.25 11.84 29.86
C GLY A 28 -18.99 13.27 30.33
N ASP A 29 -18.55 13.40 31.59
CA ASP A 29 -18.38 14.70 32.23
C ASP A 29 -16.95 15.26 32.04
N TYR A 30 -15.97 14.36 31.92
CA TYR A 30 -14.53 14.70 31.84
C TYR A 30 -13.86 13.90 30.72
N LEU A 31 -13.24 14.58 29.76
CA LEU A 31 -12.58 14.02 28.59
C LEU A 31 -11.07 14.16 28.69
N ILE A 32 -10.38 13.02 28.73
CA ILE A 32 -8.94 12.89 28.58
C ILE A 32 -8.63 12.60 27.11
N VAL A 33 -7.70 13.35 26.51
CA VAL A 33 -7.27 13.14 25.12
C VAL A 33 -5.79 12.76 25.09
N GLY A 34 -5.50 11.54 24.65
CA GLY A 34 -4.14 11.07 24.42
C GLY A 34 -3.65 11.42 23.02
N VAL A 35 -2.58 12.22 22.93
CA VAL A 35 -1.92 12.59 21.68
C VAL A 35 -0.68 11.72 21.50
N THR A 36 -0.55 11.02 20.37
CA THR A 36 0.59 10.14 20.12
C THR A 36 1.90 10.92 19.96
N SER A 37 2.96 10.45 20.61
CA SER A 37 4.33 10.96 20.40
C SER A 37 4.86 10.57 19.01
N GLU A 38 5.87 11.30 18.55
CA GLU A 38 6.53 11.02 17.27
C GLU A 38 7.23 9.65 17.26
N SER A 39 7.87 9.27 18.38
CA SER A 39 8.50 7.95 18.52
C SER A 39 7.49 6.82 18.42
N TYR A 40 6.32 6.97 19.08
CA TYR A 40 5.27 5.97 19.02
C TYR A 40 4.63 5.87 17.64
N ASP A 41 4.44 7.01 16.96
CA ASP A 41 3.96 7.01 15.58
C ASP A 41 4.92 6.26 14.64
N ILE A 42 6.23 6.45 14.79
CA ILE A 42 7.23 5.68 14.01
C ILE A 42 7.17 4.18 14.35
N GLU A 43 7.08 3.83 15.64
CA GLU A 43 7.06 2.43 16.10
C GLU A 43 5.85 1.66 15.54
N ARG A 44 4.66 2.25 15.58
CA ARG A 44 3.43 1.62 15.05
C ARG A 44 3.26 1.75 13.53
N GLY A 45 4.28 2.27 12.84
CA GLY A 45 4.32 2.42 11.39
C GLY A 45 3.43 3.52 10.83
N LYS A 46 3.13 4.58 11.59
CA LYS A 46 2.48 5.81 11.09
C LYS A 46 3.51 6.67 10.37
N LEU A 47 3.22 7.01 9.12
CA LEU A 47 4.10 7.72 8.21
C LEU A 47 3.54 9.11 7.88
N ASN A 48 4.45 9.99 7.44
CA ASN A 48 4.16 11.35 6.98
C ASN A 48 3.47 12.26 8.01
N VAL A 49 3.72 12.06 9.31
CA VAL A 49 3.23 12.99 10.35
C VAL A 49 3.90 14.35 10.14
N ARG A 50 3.11 15.41 9.92
CA ARG A 50 3.63 16.74 9.56
C ARG A 50 3.66 17.72 10.71
N ASP A 51 2.60 17.73 11.53
CA ASP A 51 2.48 18.64 12.67
C ASP A 51 3.31 18.11 13.84
N SER A 52 4.13 19.00 14.42
CA SER A 52 4.87 18.69 15.65
C SER A 52 3.92 18.30 16.78
N LEU A 53 4.40 17.47 17.72
CA LEU A 53 3.59 17.07 18.88
C LEU A 53 2.96 18.27 19.61
N LEU A 54 3.71 19.36 19.77
CA LEU A 54 3.20 20.60 20.39
C LEU A 54 2.06 21.23 19.60
N LYS A 55 2.16 21.30 18.26
CA LYS A 55 1.08 21.82 17.40
C LYS A 55 -0.17 20.95 17.49
N ARG A 56 -0.01 19.62 17.52
CA ARG A 56 -1.13 18.66 17.66
C ARG A 56 -1.83 18.80 19.01
N ILE A 57 -1.07 18.93 20.10
CA ILE A 57 -1.60 19.22 21.44
C ILE A 57 -2.36 20.54 21.45
N GLU A 58 -1.81 21.59 20.85
CA GLU A 58 -2.46 22.90 20.82
C GLU A 58 -3.76 22.88 19.99
N ASN A 59 -3.77 22.16 18.85
CA ASN A 59 -4.98 21.97 18.07
C ASN A 59 -6.09 21.27 18.87
N VAL A 60 -5.75 20.21 19.61
CA VAL A 60 -6.67 19.53 20.54
C VAL A 60 -7.17 20.48 21.62
N ARG A 61 -6.26 21.23 22.26
CA ARG A 61 -6.59 22.21 23.31
C ARG A 61 -7.56 23.28 22.81
N ARG A 62 -7.32 23.83 21.62
CA ARG A 62 -8.14 24.89 21.01
C ARG A 62 -9.58 24.47 20.73
N THR A 63 -9.88 23.17 20.67
CA THR A 63 -11.26 22.68 20.55
C THR A 63 -12.12 23.01 21.77
N GLY A 64 -11.51 23.18 22.95
CA GLY A 64 -12.21 23.38 24.21
C GLY A 64 -12.92 22.14 24.76
N PHE A 65 -12.77 20.96 24.12
CA PHE A 65 -13.41 19.72 24.57
C PHE A 65 -12.59 18.92 25.57
N ALA A 66 -11.26 18.97 25.47
CA ALA A 66 -10.35 18.21 26.33
C ALA A 66 -10.20 18.89 27.70
N ASP A 67 -10.55 18.19 28.77
CA ASP A 67 -10.29 18.64 30.14
C ASP A 67 -8.84 18.32 30.55
N GLU A 68 -8.28 17.24 30.01
CA GLU A 68 -6.91 16.81 30.22
C GLU A 68 -6.30 16.27 28.93
N ILE A 69 -5.04 16.61 28.66
CA ILE A 69 -4.30 16.12 27.50
C ILE A 69 -3.09 15.35 28.03
N ILE A 70 -2.95 14.11 27.57
CA ILE A 70 -1.82 13.24 27.90
C ILE A 70 -1.07 12.87 26.61
N ILE A 71 0.17 12.42 26.75
CA ILE A 71 0.99 11.97 25.61
C ILE A 71 1.02 10.44 25.62
N GLU A 72 0.76 9.81 24.48
CA GLU A 72 0.92 8.37 24.29
C GLU A 72 2.29 8.05 23.67
N GLU A 73 3.13 7.33 24.41
CA GLU A 73 4.54 7.13 24.10
C GLU A 73 4.89 5.69 23.70
N TYR A 74 4.08 4.70 24.07
CA TYR A 74 4.40 3.30 23.80
C TYR A 74 3.16 2.39 23.74
N GLN A 75 3.32 1.22 23.11
CA GLN A 75 2.26 0.23 23.02
C GLN A 75 1.88 -0.32 24.40
N GLY A 76 0.57 -0.31 24.70
CA GLY A 76 0.01 -0.80 25.96
C GLY A 76 -0.23 0.28 27.00
N GLN A 77 0.23 1.52 26.77
CA GLN A 77 0.01 2.64 27.68
C GLN A 77 -1.49 2.88 27.98
N LYS A 78 -2.37 2.68 26.99
CA LYS A 78 -3.83 2.85 27.15
C LYS A 78 -4.38 2.12 28.38
N LEU A 79 -3.90 0.91 28.64
CA LEU A 79 -4.32 0.11 29.80
C LEU A 79 -3.89 0.79 31.12
N SER A 80 -2.64 1.21 31.21
CA SER A 80 -2.10 1.92 32.37
C SER A 80 -2.86 3.21 32.63
N ASP A 81 -3.18 3.97 31.58
CA ASP A 81 -3.94 5.22 31.67
C ASP A 81 -5.38 4.97 32.13
N ILE A 82 -6.06 3.95 31.60
CA ILE A 82 -7.41 3.58 32.04
C ILE A 82 -7.45 3.30 33.55
N ILE A 83 -6.50 2.53 34.06
CA ILE A 83 -6.41 2.20 35.49
C ILE A 83 -6.05 3.44 36.33
N LYS A 84 -5.02 4.17 35.92
CA LYS A 84 -4.50 5.34 36.65
C LYS A 84 -5.54 6.44 36.78
N TYR A 85 -6.19 6.80 35.68
CA TYR A 85 -7.16 7.88 35.67
C TYR A 85 -8.57 7.44 36.08
N LYS A 86 -8.78 6.14 36.31
CA LYS A 86 -10.09 5.52 36.60
C LYS A 86 -11.10 5.87 35.51
N VAL A 87 -10.74 5.54 34.27
CA VAL A 87 -11.55 5.82 33.09
C VAL A 87 -12.75 4.88 33.07
N ASP A 88 -13.95 5.43 32.84
CA ASP A 88 -15.18 4.63 32.72
C ASP A 88 -15.42 4.21 31.26
N LEU A 89 -14.99 5.02 30.30
CA LEU A 89 -15.27 4.82 28.88
C LEU A 89 -14.09 5.18 27.96
N LEU A 90 -13.66 4.24 27.12
CA LEU A 90 -12.77 4.46 25.99
C LEU A 90 -13.58 4.71 24.71
N VAL A 91 -13.32 5.82 24.04
CA VAL A 91 -13.97 6.21 22.78
C VAL A 91 -12.96 6.22 21.63
N LEU A 92 -13.25 5.50 20.57
CA LEU A 92 -12.42 5.39 19.36
C LEU A 92 -13.29 5.52 18.10
N GLY A 93 -12.68 5.77 16.95
CA GLY A 93 -13.37 5.66 15.66
C GLY A 93 -13.75 4.22 15.32
N SER A 94 -14.80 4.01 14.54
CA SER A 94 -15.27 2.72 14.02
C SER A 94 -14.22 1.95 13.24
N ASP A 95 -13.25 2.65 12.68
CA ASP A 95 -12.04 2.08 12.09
C ASP A 95 -11.30 1.14 13.05
N TRP A 96 -11.43 1.29 14.37
CA TRP A 96 -10.73 0.46 15.34
C TRP A 96 -11.61 -0.63 15.95
N ARG A 97 -12.82 -0.84 15.42
CA ARG A 97 -13.81 -1.79 15.93
C ARG A 97 -13.19 -3.18 16.13
N GLY A 98 -13.35 -3.74 17.32
CA GLY A 98 -12.78 -5.04 17.71
C GLY A 98 -11.32 -5.00 18.19
N LYS A 99 -10.47 -4.10 17.68
CA LYS A 99 -9.02 -4.08 18.00
C LYS A 99 -8.74 -3.86 19.48
N PHE A 100 -9.56 -3.04 20.16
CA PHE A 100 -9.35 -2.65 21.56
C PHE A 100 -10.35 -3.30 22.51
N ASP A 101 -11.09 -4.33 22.06
CA ASP A 101 -12.13 -4.98 22.86
C ASP A 101 -11.58 -5.70 24.09
N TYR A 102 -10.29 -6.07 24.09
CA TYR A 102 -9.62 -6.63 25.28
C TYR A 102 -9.59 -5.64 26.47
N LEU A 103 -9.78 -4.33 26.22
CA LEU A 103 -9.87 -3.30 27.26
C LEU A 103 -11.25 -3.26 27.94
N LYS A 104 -12.27 -3.97 27.41
CA LYS A 104 -13.61 -4.08 28.02
C LYS A 104 -13.59 -4.66 29.44
N ASN A 105 -12.52 -5.36 29.80
CA ASN A 105 -12.30 -5.86 31.16
C ASN A 105 -11.99 -4.74 32.18
N TYR A 106 -11.64 -3.54 31.72
CA TYR A 106 -11.18 -2.43 32.55
C TYR A 106 -12.08 -1.18 32.44
N CYS A 107 -12.72 -0.94 31.28
CA CYS A 107 -13.68 0.15 31.06
C CYS A 107 -14.65 -0.20 29.92
N ASP A 108 -15.74 0.55 29.75
CA ASP A 108 -16.57 0.43 28.55
C ASP A 108 -15.75 0.85 27.31
N VAL A 109 -16.02 0.26 26.15
CA VAL A 109 -15.39 0.63 24.87
C VAL A 109 -16.47 0.93 23.84
N VAL A 110 -16.47 2.16 23.31
CA VAL A 110 -17.41 2.64 22.31
C VAL A 110 -16.67 3.06 21.05
N TYR A 111 -17.18 2.58 19.92
CA TYR A 111 -16.70 2.96 18.60
C TYR A 111 -17.69 3.91 17.94
N LEU A 112 -17.22 5.08 17.54
CA LEU A 112 -17.99 6.11 16.85
C LEU A 112 -17.85 5.94 15.34
N GLU A 113 -18.98 5.84 14.65
CA GLU A 113 -19.04 5.83 13.19
C GLU A 113 -18.28 7.01 12.57
N ARG A 114 -17.71 6.81 11.37
CA ARG A 114 -17.01 7.87 10.64
C ARG A 114 -17.92 9.07 10.43
N THR A 115 -17.34 10.27 10.48
CA THR A 115 -18.06 11.47 10.08
C THR A 115 -18.03 11.50 8.56
N LYS A 116 -19.20 11.45 7.92
CA LYS A 116 -19.28 11.54 6.46
C LYS A 116 -18.98 12.97 5.96
N ASN A 117 -18.42 13.10 4.76
CA ASN A 117 -18.17 14.35 4.03
C ASN A 117 -17.08 15.28 4.59
N ILE A 118 -16.08 14.75 5.31
CA ILE A 118 -15.02 15.57 5.95
C ILE A 118 -14.20 16.39 4.94
N SER A 119 -14.01 15.90 3.71
CA SER A 119 -13.23 16.57 2.65
C SER A 119 -13.98 17.69 1.93
N SER A 120 -15.32 17.64 1.95
CA SER A 120 -16.18 18.61 1.29
C SER A 120 -16.11 20.00 1.96
N THR A 121 -15.63 20.04 3.21
CA THR A 121 -15.46 21.29 3.96
C THR A 121 -14.13 21.94 3.57
N LYS A 122 -14.24 22.95 2.70
CA LYS A 122 -13.27 23.95 2.17
C LYS A 122 -12.30 24.63 3.17
N LEU A 123 -11.90 23.99 4.26
CA LEU A 123 -10.83 24.46 5.14
C LEU A 123 -9.57 23.63 4.85
N ARG A 124 -9.05 23.76 3.62
CA ARG A 124 -7.67 23.39 3.30
C ARG A 124 -6.75 24.34 4.06
N GLY A 125 -6.43 23.97 5.31
CA GLY A 125 -5.32 24.58 6.05
C GLY A 125 -3.99 24.30 5.34
N GLU A 126 -2.90 24.79 5.91
CA GLU A 126 -1.53 24.79 5.34
C GLU A 126 -0.95 23.40 4.97
N GLY A 127 -1.70 22.30 5.09
CA GLY A 127 -1.32 20.97 4.60
C GLY A 127 -2.34 20.42 3.60
N THR A 128 -1.86 20.08 2.40
CA THR A 128 -2.67 19.41 1.37
C THR A 128 -2.98 17.98 1.81
N THR A 129 -4.25 17.69 2.07
CA THR A 129 -4.82 16.33 2.15
C THR A 129 -5.32 15.93 0.78
N TYR A 130 -5.12 14.67 0.39
CA TYR A 130 -5.59 14.12 -0.88
C TYR A 130 -6.68 13.09 -0.64
N THR A 131 -7.74 13.18 -1.44
CA THR A 131 -8.83 12.22 -1.45
C THR A 131 -8.52 11.07 -2.40
N VAL A 132 -8.69 9.83 -1.90
CA VAL A 132 -8.47 8.59 -2.65
C VAL A 132 -9.81 7.94 -2.98
N GLY A 133 -10.01 7.61 -4.26
CA GLY A 133 -11.09 6.75 -4.74
C GLY A 133 -10.60 5.35 -5.08
N VAL A 134 -11.40 4.33 -4.80
CA VAL A 134 -11.10 2.93 -5.13
C VAL A 134 -11.91 2.48 -6.33
N VAL A 135 -11.30 1.85 -7.32
CA VAL A 135 -11.96 1.17 -8.43
C VAL A 135 -11.75 -0.33 -8.24
N THR A 136 -12.82 -1.11 -8.10
CA THR A 136 -12.74 -2.54 -7.75
C THR A 136 -13.80 -3.38 -8.45
N ASP A 137 -13.54 -4.68 -8.65
CA ASP A 137 -14.54 -5.65 -9.14
C ASP A 137 -15.30 -6.36 -8.00
N ASN A 138 -14.81 -6.26 -6.75
CA ASN A 138 -15.39 -6.93 -5.58
C ASN A 138 -15.28 -6.10 -4.29
N ASP A 139 -15.86 -6.60 -3.19
CA ASP A 139 -15.92 -5.92 -1.89
C ASP A 139 -14.69 -6.16 -0.98
N GLN A 140 -13.61 -6.74 -1.53
CA GLN A 140 -12.39 -7.02 -0.79
C GLN A 140 -11.39 -5.86 -0.91
N ASP A 141 -10.87 -5.41 0.23
CA ASP A 141 -9.84 -4.36 0.30
C ASP A 141 -8.45 -5.01 0.29
N ASN A 142 -7.56 -4.55 -0.59
CA ASN A 142 -6.13 -4.94 -0.58
C ASN A 142 -5.33 -4.13 0.45
N GLY A 143 -5.99 -3.72 1.53
CA GLY A 143 -5.45 -2.85 2.56
C GLY A 143 -5.37 -1.37 2.19
N ILE A 144 -5.93 -0.88 1.07
CA ILE A 144 -5.83 0.56 0.75
C ILE A 144 -6.60 1.40 1.78
N VAL A 145 -7.78 0.94 2.22
CA VAL A 145 -8.58 1.63 3.25
C VAL A 145 -7.83 1.64 4.59
N TRP A 146 -7.15 0.54 4.92
CA TRP A 146 -6.41 0.41 6.16
C TRP A 146 -5.08 1.15 6.18
N GLU A 147 -4.28 1.00 5.12
CA GLU A 147 -2.91 1.53 5.04
C GLU A 147 -2.89 3.05 4.92
N THR A 148 -3.90 3.66 4.26
CA THR A 148 -4.07 5.13 4.23
C THR A 148 -4.25 5.73 5.63
N LYS A 149 -4.85 5.01 6.59
CA LYS A 149 -4.94 5.47 8.00
C LYS A 149 -3.57 5.60 8.66
N TYR A 150 -2.58 4.85 8.17
CA TYR A 150 -1.19 4.91 8.62
C TYR A 150 -0.33 5.88 7.79
N VAL A 151 -0.91 6.63 6.85
CA VAL A 151 -0.20 7.67 6.09
C VAL A 151 -0.96 8.97 6.22
N SER A 152 -0.42 9.91 6.99
CA SER A 152 -1.03 11.23 7.12
C SER A 152 -1.11 11.95 5.77
N GLY A 153 -2.21 12.67 5.54
CA GLY A 153 -2.46 13.39 4.28
C GLY A 153 -3.27 12.62 3.23
N LEU A 154 -3.70 11.38 3.52
CA LEU A 154 -4.57 10.58 2.65
C LEU A 154 -5.87 10.21 3.34
N HIS A 155 -6.95 10.14 2.58
CA HIS A 155 -8.23 9.64 3.06
C HIS A 155 -9.01 8.97 1.93
N VAL A 156 -9.54 7.77 2.19
CA VAL A 156 -10.42 7.07 1.24
C VAL A 156 -11.86 7.50 1.47
N GLU A 157 -12.54 7.94 0.42
CA GLU A 157 -13.89 8.52 0.49
C GLU A 157 -14.94 7.80 -0.32
N CYS A 158 -14.57 7.25 -1.47
CA CYS A 158 -15.54 6.61 -2.34
C CYS A 158 -14.98 5.42 -3.10
N VAL A 159 -15.91 4.60 -3.60
CA VAL A 159 -15.62 3.41 -4.39
C VAL A 159 -16.44 3.43 -5.67
N PHE A 160 -15.83 2.97 -6.76
CA PHE A 160 -16.47 2.69 -8.03
C PHE A 160 -16.34 1.19 -8.33
N SER A 161 -17.42 0.58 -8.80
CA SER A 161 -17.45 -0.79 -9.31
C SER A 161 -18.49 -0.92 -10.41
N GLU A 162 -18.26 -1.77 -11.40
CA GLU A 162 -19.28 -2.10 -12.40
C GLU A 162 -20.35 -3.04 -11.84
N ASN A 163 -20.07 -3.68 -10.70
CA ASN A 163 -21.02 -4.47 -9.92
C ASN A 163 -21.57 -3.61 -8.77
N ALA A 164 -22.88 -3.32 -8.82
CA ALA A 164 -23.58 -2.50 -7.85
C ALA A 164 -23.55 -3.08 -6.42
N GLU A 165 -23.73 -4.39 -6.28
CA GLU A 165 -23.69 -5.07 -4.98
C GLU A 165 -22.29 -4.98 -4.37
N ALA A 166 -21.25 -5.12 -5.19
CA ALA A 166 -19.87 -4.96 -4.73
C ALA A 166 -19.57 -3.50 -4.30
N ALA A 167 -20.06 -2.51 -5.05
CA ALA A 167 -19.89 -1.10 -4.73
C ALA A 167 -20.54 -0.74 -3.38
N GLU A 168 -21.80 -1.17 -3.19
CA GLU A 168 -22.59 -0.94 -1.99
C GLU A 168 -21.98 -1.68 -0.79
N SER A 169 -21.68 -2.97 -0.92
CA SER A 169 -21.03 -3.78 0.13
C SER A 169 -19.69 -3.17 0.57
N PHE A 170 -18.84 -2.77 -0.38
CA PHE A 170 -17.55 -2.13 -0.07
C PHE A 170 -17.75 -0.82 0.69
N CYS A 171 -18.67 0.03 0.22
CA CYS A 171 -18.97 1.31 0.84
C CYS A 171 -19.46 1.16 2.28
N ASP A 172 -20.38 0.24 2.52
CA ASP A 172 -20.93 -0.03 3.85
C ASP A 172 -19.89 -0.65 4.78
N LYS A 173 -19.15 -1.66 4.30
CA LYS A 173 -18.12 -2.37 5.05
C LYS A 173 -17.03 -1.43 5.59
N TYR A 174 -16.64 -0.43 4.80
CA TYR A 174 -15.59 0.52 5.14
C TYR A 174 -16.10 1.90 5.58
N GLU A 175 -17.42 2.04 5.75
CA GLU A 175 -18.09 3.28 6.14
C GLU A 175 -17.64 4.47 5.27
N LEU A 176 -17.63 4.29 3.94
CA LEU A 176 -17.27 5.34 2.97
C LEU A 176 -18.43 6.35 2.79
N ASP A 177 -18.13 7.49 2.17
CA ASP A 177 -19.08 8.58 1.99
C ASP A 177 -20.07 8.28 0.86
N SER A 178 -19.56 7.74 -0.24
CA SER A 178 -20.35 7.44 -1.44
C SER A 178 -19.81 6.22 -2.19
N TYR A 179 -20.69 5.60 -2.97
CA TYR A 179 -20.33 4.61 -3.97
C TYR A 179 -20.92 4.99 -5.32
N TYR A 180 -20.27 4.51 -6.37
CA TYR A 180 -20.65 4.73 -7.75
C TYR A 180 -20.69 3.38 -8.45
N SER A 181 -21.74 3.15 -9.24
CA SER A 181 -21.85 1.94 -10.03
C SER A 181 -22.50 2.23 -11.37
N VAL A 182 -21.81 1.86 -12.44
CA VAL A 182 -22.36 1.86 -13.80
C VAL A 182 -21.87 0.62 -14.52
N GLU A 183 -22.78 -0.11 -15.16
CA GLU A 183 -22.44 -1.30 -15.95
C GLU A 183 -21.49 -0.96 -17.11
N ALA A 184 -20.57 -1.89 -17.41
CA ALA A 184 -19.49 -1.70 -18.38
C ALA A 184 -19.96 -1.32 -19.79
N ASP A 185 -21.07 -1.90 -20.23
CA ASP A 185 -21.64 -1.80 -21.58
C ASP A 185 -22.78 -0.78 -21.69
N ASN A 186 -23.03 -0.02 -20.62
CA ASN A 186 -23.99 1.07 -20.68
C ASN A 186 -23.35 2.29 -21.37
N GLY A 187 -24.11 2.97 -22.23
CA GLY A 187 -23.68 4.23 -22.88
C GLY A 187 -23.36 5.36 -21.90
N GLU A 188 -23.69 5.18 -20.61
CA GLU A 188 -23.46 6.12 -19.51
C GLU A 188 -22.19 5.83 -18.69
N TRP A 189 -21.41 4.78 -19.00
CA TRP A 189 -20.22 4.40 -18.23
C TRP A 189 -19.26 5.56 -18.01
N GLN A 190 -18.99 6.34 -19.08
CA GLN A 190 -18.06 7.46 -19.01
C GLN A 190 -18.60 8.56 -18.08
N GLN A 191 -19.88 8.88 -18.18
CA GLN A 191 -20.51 9.90 -17.33
C GLN A 191 -20.49 9.48 -15.85
N GLY A 192 -20.80 8.21 -15.55
CA GLY A 192 -20.76 7.71 -14.18
C GLY A 192 -19.36 7.65 -13.60
N PHE A 193 -18.38 7.21 -14.39
CA PHE A 193 -16.99 7.18 -13.96
C PHE A 193 -16.43 8.60 -13.76
N ASP A 194 -16.79 9.56 -14.62
CA ASP A 194 -16.42 10.97 -14.44
C ASP A 194 -17.02 11.58 -13.17
N CYS A 195 -18.26 11.21 -12.82
CA CYS A 195 -18.88 11.61 -11.56
C CYS A 195 -18.06 11.10 -10.36
N PHE A 196 -17.61 9.85 -10.39
CA PHE A 196 -16.69 9.31 -9.38
C PHE A 196 -15.35 10.08 -9.35
N LEU A 197 -14.71 10.27 -10.51
CA LEU A 197 -13.43 10.96 -10.62
C LEU A 197 -13.50 12.42 -10.14
N SER A 198 -14.66 13.08 -10.26
CA SER A 198 -14.86 14.45 -9.79
C SER A 198 -14.70 14.62 -8.28
N GLN A 199 -14.83 13.53 -7.50
CA GLN A 199 -14.74 13.56 -6.04
C GLN A 199 -13.34 13.28 -5.50
N VAL A 200 -12.39 12.86 -6.34
CA VAL A 200 -11.11 12.31 -5.85
C VAL A 200 -9.90 12.98 -6.48
N ASP A 201 -8.77 13.00 -5.78
CA ASP A 201 -7.49 13.47 -6.31
C ASP A 201 -6.64 12.28 -6.83
N ILE A 202 -6.72 11.14 -6.14
CA ILE A 202 -5.97 9.92 -6.42
C ILE A 202 -6.94 8.78 -6.68
N VAL A 203 -6.68 7.97 -7.71
CA VAL A 203 -7.47 6.78 -8.05
C VAL A 203 -6.63 5.53 -7.83
N TYR A 204 -7.13 4.62 -6.98
CA TYR A 204 -6.56 3.30 -6.74
C TYR A 204 -7.34 2.24 -7.54
N ILE A 205 -6.71 1.64 -8.54
CA ILE A 205 -7.35 0.70 -9.47
C ILE A 205 -6.94 -0.75 -9.12
N LYS A 206 -7.91 -1.52 -8.66
CA LYS A 206 -7.82 -2.94 -8.32
C LYS A 206 -8.92 -3.71 -9.06
N THR A 207 -8.73 -3.90 -10.36
CA THR A 207 -9.65 -4.66 -11.21
C THR A 207 -8.91 -5.77 -11.92
N GLU A 208 -9.65 -6.65 -12.60
CA GLU A 208 -9.11 -7.57 -13.58
C GLU A 208 -8.26 -6.81 -14.61
N GLN A 209 -7.14 -7.43 -14.98
CA GLN A 209 -6.11 -6.81 -15.81
C GLN A 209 -6.61 -6.21 -17.14
N PRO A 210 -7.50 -6.87 -17.91
CA PRO A 210 -7.97 -6.33 -19.19
C PRO A 210 -8.74 -5.01 -19.08
N LYS A 211 -9.34 -4.72 -17.91
CA LYS A 211 -10.12 -3.49 -17.70
C LYS A 211 -9.26 -2.29 -17.31
N ARG A 212 -8.06 -2.53 -16.76
CA ARG A 212 -7.22 -1.49 -16.12
C ARG A 212 -6.91 -0.33 -17.06
N GLU A 213 -6.55 -0.60 -18.31
CA GLU A 213 -6.22 0.44 -19.30
C GLU A 213 -7.34 1.49 -19.43
N LYS A 214 -8.60 1.04 -19.51
CA LYS A 214 -9.78 1.91 -19.66
C LYS A 214 -9.91 2.89 -18.49
N TYR A 215 -9.78 2.39 -17.25
CA TYR A 215 -9.86 3.21 -16.05
C TYR A 215 -8.65 4.13 -15.89
N ILE A 216 -7.43 3.63 -16.14
CA ILE A 216 -6.20 4.41 -16.05
C ILE A 216 -6.28 5.59 -17.00
N ARG A 217 -6.53 5.32 -18.30
CA ARG A 217 -6.55 6.36 -19.34
C ARG A 217 -7.54 7.46 -18.99
N ARG A 218 -8.77 7.10 -18.63
CA ARG A 218 -9.80 8.10 -18.31
C ARG A 218 -9.46 8.93 -17.06
N SER A 219 -8.83 8.30 -16.05
CA SER A 219 -8.37 9.00 -14.85
C SER A 219 -7.28 10.02 -15.17
N LEU A 220 -6.31 9.65 -16.01
CA LEU A 220 -5.22 10.55 -16.43
C LEU A 220 -5.74 11.72 -17.28
N GLU A 221 -6.67 11.48 -18.22
CA GLU A 221 -7.31 12.53 -19.03
C GLU A 221 -7.98 13.62 -18.18
N LEU A 222 -8.52 13.25 -17.01
CA LEU A 222 -9.13 14.17 -16.05
C LEU A 222 -8.14 14.69 -14.99
N GLY A 223 -6.83 14.50 -15.21
CA GLY A 223 -5.77 15.02 -14.36
C GLY A 223 -5.75 14.41 -12.95
N LYS A 224 -6.04 13.11 -12.84
CA LYS A 224 -5.97 12.37 -11.57
C LYS A 224 -4.65 11.62 -11.44
N TYR A 225 -4.12 11.56 -10.23
CA TYR A 225 -3.02 10.65 -9.92
C TYR A 225 -3.55 9.22 -9.88
N VAL A 226 -2.81 8.26 -10.43
CA VAL A 226 -3.28 6.88 -10.56
C VAL A 226 -2.29 5.92 -9.93
N ILE A 227 -2.81 5.02 -9.09
CA ILE A 227 -2.12 3.81 -8.63
C ILE A 227 -2.89 2.63 -9.19
N SER A 228 -2.25 1.76 -9.96
CA SER A 228 -2.90 0.58 -10.54
C SER A 228 -2.17 -0.68 -10.11
N ASP A 229 -2.92 -1.73 -9.79
CA ASP A 229 -2.36 -3.06 -9.60
C ASP A 229 -1.59 -3.51 -10.86
N ALA A 230 -0.48 -4.23 -10.65
CA ALA A 230 0.41 -4.69 -11.69
C ALA A 230 0.01 -6.09 -12.21
N PRO A 231 0.18 -6.40 -13.50
CA PRO A 231 0.59 -5.46 -14.55
C PRO A 231 -0.57 -4.54 -14.97
N MET A 232 -0.28 -3.31 -15.36
CA MET A 232 -1.30 -2.37 -15.88
C MET A 232 -1.86 -2.79 -17.23
N THR A 233 -0.98 -3.29 -18.09
CA THR A 233 -1.26 -3.78 -19.44
C THR A 233 -0.22 -4.85 -19.80
N ASN A 234 -0.56 -5.76 -20.71
CA ASN A 234 0.37 -6.76 -21.24
C ASN A 234 0.98 -6.30 -22.57
N ASN A 235 0.83 -5.02 -22.91
CA ASN A 235 1.32 -4.45 -24.16
C ASN A 235 2.18 -3.23 -23.86
N LYS A 236 3.45 -3.33 -24.25
CA LYS A 236 4.47 -2.30 -24.01
C LYS A 236 4.12 -0.94 -24.61
N GLU A 237 3.61 -0.91 -25.84
CA GLU A 237 3.31 0.35 -26.54
C GLU A 237 2.13 1.08 -25.87
N LYS A 238 1.09 0.34 -25.48
CA LYS A 238 0.00 0.90 -24.67
C LYS A 238 0.51 1.47 -23.35
N LEU A 239 1.47 0.80 -22.69
CA LEU A 239 2.03 1.27 -21.43
C LEU A 239 2.80 2.60 -21.60
N LYS A 240 3.60 2.72 -22.66
CA LYS A 240 4.27 3.97 -23.04
C LYS A 240 3.27 5.10 -23.27
N ASP A 241 2.18 4.82 -23.99
CA ASP A 241 1.13 5.81 -24.23
C ASP A 241 0.49 6.30 -22.93
N LEU A 242 0.29 5.42 -21.94
CA LEU A 242 -0.23 5.79 -20.63
C LEU A 242 0.76 6.64 -19.83
N PHE A 243 2.05 6.32 -19.84
CA PHE A 243 3.07 7.14 -19.19
C PHE A 243 3.20 8.52 -19.85
N ALA A 244 3.18 8.59 -21.18
CA ALA A 244 3.19 9.85 -21.91
C ALA A 244 1.95 10.71 -21.61
N LEU A 245 0.78 10.07 -21.50
CA LEU A 245 -0.46 10.74 -21.11
C LEU A 245 -0.38 11.31 -19.69
N ALA A 246 0.16 10.53 -18.73
CA ALA A 246 0.36 11.00 -17.36
C ALA A 246 1.27 12.24 -17.31
N ALA A 247 2.40 12.20 -18.02
CA ALA A 247 3.34 13.31 -18.12
C ALA A 247 2.69 14.55 -18.76
N ALA A 248 1.88 14.38 -19.82
CA ALA A 248 1.19 15.47 -20.50
C ALA A 248 0.15 16.18 -19.61
N HIS A 249 -0.45 15.45 -18.67
CA HIS A 249 -1.42 15.99 -17.70
C HIS A 249 -0.78 16.40 -16.36
N HIS A 250 0.56 16.34 -16.24
CA HIS A 250 1.30 16.63 -15.01
C HIS A 250 0.83 15.81 -13.79
N VAL A 251 0.55 14.53 -14.02
CA VAL A 251 0.16 13.59 -12.98
C VAL A 251 1.05 12.35 -12.99
N LEU A 252 1.00 11.60 -11.90
CA LEU A 252 1.74 10.35 -11.73
C LEU A 252 0.87 9.15 -12.07
N LEU A 253 1.47 8.20 -12.80
CA LEU A 253 0.96 6.85 -12.98
C LEU A 253 1.90 5.88 -12.27
N VAL A 254 1.39 5.20 -11.24
CA VAL A 254 2.16 4.30 -10.38
C VAL A 254 1.72 2.87 -10.58
N GLU A 255 2.64 2.02 -11.04
CA GLU A 255 2.42 0.57 -11.08
C GLU A 255 2.74 -0.05 -9.73
N LYS A 256 1.71 -0.67 -9.12
CA LYS A 256 1.78 -1.11 -7.74
C LYS A 256 2.56 -2.41 -7.62
N ILE A 257 3.85 -2.24 -7.35
CA ILE A 257 4.77 -3.28 -6.91
C ILE A 257 5.38 -2.84 -5.58
N ASN A 258 4.72 -3.18 -4.45
CA ASN A 258 5.09 -2.70 -3.11
C ASN A 258 6.57 -2.95 -2.77
N LEU A 259 7.14 -4.07 -3.26
CA LEU A 259 8.53 -4.49 -3.02
C LEU A 259 9.53 -3.35 -3.24
N VAL A 260 9.40 -2.57 -4.33
CA VAL A 260 10.39 -1.54 -4.67
C VAL A 260 10.33 -0.32 -3.75
N TYR A 261 9.28 -0.20 -2.94
CA TYR A 261 9.13 0.85 -1.94
C TYR A 261 9.62 0.39 -0.55
N LEU A 262 9.93 -0.89 -0.37
CA LEU A 262 10.42 -1.41 0.90
C LEU A 262 11.88 -0.99 1.11
N ARG A 263 12.17 -0.48 2.31
CA ARG A 263 13.52 -0.04 2.67
C ARG A 263 14.52 -1.20 2.64
N ALA A 264 14.12 -2.38 3.12
CA ALA A 264 14.96 -3.57 3.11
C ALA A 264 15.38 -3.95 1.68
N PHE A 265 14.43 -3.97 0.74
CA PHE A 265 14.70 -4.29 -0.65
C PHE A 265 15.58 -3.23 -1.35
N ASN A 266 15.29 -1.94 -1.17
CA ASN A 266 16.13 -0.87 -1.70
C ASN A 266 17.59 -0.95 -1.20
N GLN A 267 17.77 -1.29 0.08
CA GLN A 267 19.10 -1.48 0.66
C GLN A 267 19.77 -2.74 0.12
N LEU A 268 19.03 -3.83 -0.10
CA LEU A 268 19.54 -5.02 -0.76
C LEU A 268 20.09 -4.66 -2.15
N VAL A 269 19.28 -4.01 -2.99
CA VAL A 269 19.67 -3.58 -4.35
C VAL A 269 20.95 -2.73 -4.31
N TRP A 270 21.01 -1.76 -3.40
CA TRP A 270 22.21 -0.91 -3.24
C TRP A 270 23.45 -1.71 -2.82
N GLN A 271 23.31 -2.64 -1.88
CA GLN A 271 24.40 -3.47 -1.38
C GLN A 271 24.91 -4.44 -2.46
N THR A 272 24.02 -5.03 -3.25
CA THR A 272 24.41 -5.92 -4.35
C THR A 272 25.18 -5.16 -5.43
N HIS A 273 24.77 -3.93 -5.78
CA HIS A 273 25.54 -3.07 -6.70
C HIS A 273 26.85 -2.54 -6.11
N SER A 274 26.95 -2.45 -4.79
CA SER A 274 28.19 -2.09 -4.09
C SER A 274 29.16 -3.28 -3.91
N ALA A 275 28.94 -4.36 -4.64
CA ALA A 275 29.73 -5.59 -4.62
C ALA A 275 29.81 -6.28 -3.25
N LEU A 276 28.76 -6.18 -2.42
CA LEU A 276 28.67 -6.90 -1.13
C LEU A 276 28.95 -8.41 -1.30
N VAL A 277 28.46 -9.01 -2.39
CA VAL A 277 28.65 -10.42 -2.75
C VAL A 277 29.63 -10.62 -3.92
N GLY A 278 30.42 -9.59 -4.28
CA GLY A 278 31.20 -9.58 -5.51
C GLY A 278 30.31 -9.48 -6.76
N ASP A 279 30.83 -9.97 -7.90
CA ASP A 279 30.08 -10.02 -9.15
C ASP A 279 28.90 -10.98 -9.04
N ILE A 280 27.72 -10.53 -9.43
CA ILE A 280 26.47 -11.32 -9.33
C ILE A 280 26.47 -12.34 -10.47
N VAL A 281 26.27 -13.61 -10.12
CA VAL A 281 26.24 -14.73 -11.07
C VAL A 281 24.86 -15.35 -11.21
N CYS A 282 24.03 -15.27 -10.16
CA CYS A 282 22.69 -15.84 -10.20
C CYS A 282 21.71 -15.08 -9.30
N VAL A 283 20.48 -14.88 -9.78
CA VAL A 283 19.34 -14.45 -8.95
C VAL A 283 18.25 -15.51 -9.01
N LYS A 284 17.73 -15.91 -7.86
CA LYS A 284 16.65 -16.90 -7.75
C LYS A 284 15.47 -16.31 -7.02
N CYS A 285 14.28 -16.56 -7.54
CA CYS A 285 13.02 -16.20 -6.92
C CYS A 285 12.08 -17.40 -6.98
N SER A 286 11.33 -17.65 -5.92
CA SER A 286 10.22 -18.59 -5.92
C SER A 286 8.99 -17.94 -5.29
N ILE A 287 7.81 -18.23 -5.83
CA ILE A 287 6.55 -17.67 -5.36
C ILE A 287 5.35 -18.58 -5.64
N SER A 288 4.47 -18.77 -4.66
CA SER A 288 3.18 -19.45 -4.85
C SER A 288 2.02 -18.46 -5.05
N GLN A 289 1.09 -18.78 -5.96
CA GLN A 289 -0.10 -17.96 -6.21
C GLN A 289 -1.08 -17.94 -5.04
N ASP A 290 -1.16 -19.04 -4.30
CA ASP A 290 -2.09 -19.22 -3.17
C ASP A 290 -1.77 -18.30 -1.98
N HIS A 291 -0.62 -17.63 -1.98
CA HIS A 291 -0.25 -16.65 -0.95
C HIS A 291 -0.97 -15.30 -1.09
N PHE A 292 -1.70 -15.08 -2.18
CA PHE A 292 -2.39 -13.83 -2.44
C PHE A 292 -3.91 -13.95 -2.25
N GLU A 293 -4.41 -13.34 -1.17
CA GLU A 293 -5.85 -13.23 -0.91
C GLU A 293 -6.60 -12.61 -2.10
N GLY A 294 -7.73 -13.22 -2.48
CA GLY A 294 -8.55 -12.80 -3.62
C GLY A 294 -8.13 -13.41 -4.96
N GLY A 295 -7.05 -14.19 -4.99
CA GLY A 295 -6.52 -14.83 -6.20
C GLY A 295 -5.76 -13.85 -7.09
N ARG A 296 -4.69 -14.34 -7.72
CA ARG A 296 -3.95 -13.61 -8.75
C ARG A 296 -3.85 -14.45 -10.01
N SER A 297 -3.95 -13.79 -11.15
CA SER A 297 -3.54 -14.39 -12.42
C SER A 297 -2.04 -14.67 -12.44
N PHE A 298 -1.62 -15.52 -13.38
CA PHE A 298 -0.21 -15.83 -13.59
C PHE A 298 0.63 -14.56 -13.79
N SER A 299 0.18 -13.66 -14.67
CA SER A 299 0.89 -12.41 -14.95
C SER A 299 1.03 -11.48 -13.74
N GLU A 300 -0.01 -11.38 -12.90
CA GLU A 300 0.03 -10.59 -11.64
C GLU A 300 0.96 -11.20 -10.58
N THR A 301 1.24 -12.50 -10.69
CA THR A 301 2.19 -13.19 -9.83
C THR A 301 3.60 -13.03 -10.36
N ALA A 302 3.81 -13.27 -11.66
CA ALA A 302 5.10 -13.22 -12.34
C ALA A 302 5.74 -11.83 -12.38
N VAL A 303 4.94 -10.75 -12.42
CA VAL A 303 5.46 -9.38 -12.45
C VAL A 303 6.36 -9.03 -11.25
N LEU A 304 6.09 -9.63 -10.09
CA LEU A 304 6.82 -9.37 -8.84
C LEU A 304 8.26 -9.91 -8.87
N PRO A 305 8.52 -11.21 -9.12
CA PRO A 305 9.88 -11.74 -9.25
C PRO A 305 10.62 -11.19 -10.47
N LEU A 306 9.92 -10.93 -11.58
CA LEU A 306 10.51 -10.25 -12.74
C LEU A 306 11.02 -8.86 -12.36
N CYS A 307 10.22 -8.09 -11.62
CA CYS A 307 10.63 -6.77 -11.13
C CYS A 307 11.85 -6.87 -10.21
N ALA A 308 11.85 -7.83 -9.28
CA ALA A 308 12.98 -8.05 -8.39
C ALA A 308 14.29 -8.37 -9.16
N ILE A 309 14.21 -9.21 -10.19
CA ILE A 309 15.36 -9.55 -11.04
C ILE A 309 15.85 -8.35 -11.84
N ILE A 310 14.96 -7.60 -12.49
CA ILE A 310 15.33 -6.39 -13.25
C ILE A 310 16.01 -5.36 -12.34
N LYS A 311 15.54 -5.23 -11.09
CA LYS A 311 16.15 -4.34 -10.11
C LYS A 311 17.57 -4.73 -9.70
N ILE A 312 17.94 -5.99 -9.81
CA ILE A 312 19.28 -6.48 -9.44
C ILE A 312 20.22 -6.60 -10.64
N LEU A 313 19.75 -7.20 -11.73
CA LEU A 313 20.55 -7.50 -12.93
C LEU A 313 20.43 -6.45 -14.03
N GLY A 314 19.49 -5.51 -13.90
CA GLY A 314 19.18 -4.51 -14.91
C GLY A 314 18.23 -5.02 -16.00
N ARG A 315 18.01 -4.17 -17.00
CA ARG A 315 17.02 -4.41 -18.08
C ARG A 315 17.57 -5.18 -19.29
N ASN A 316 18.90 -5.33 -19.39
CA ASN A 316 19.57 -5.85 -20.58
C ASN A 316 19.66 -7.38 -20.56
N TYR A 317 18.52 -8.06 -20.56
CA TYR A 317 18.46 -9.51 -20.71
C TYR A 317 18.74 -9.91 -22.17
N GLN A 318 19.35 -11.07 -22.38
CA GLN A 318 19.65 -11.64 -23.70
C GLN A 318 18.57 -12.62 -24.17
N GLU A 319 18.00 -13.37 -23.23
CA GLU A 319 17.03 -14.43 -23.50
C GLU A 319 16.11 -14.63 -22.30
N VAL A 320 14.83 -14.95 -22.57
CA VAL A 320 13.87 -15.40 -21.56
C VAL A 320 13.12 -16.62 -22.08
N ASN A 321 12.99 -17.65 -21.24
CA ASN A 321 12.28 -18.89 -21.55
C ASN A 321 11.40 -19.28 -20.36
N SER A 322 10.18 -19.75 -20.62
CA SER A 322 9.25 -20.30 -19.64
C SER A 322 9.07 -21.80 -19.92
N ASN A 323 8.99 -22.60 -18.85
CA ASN A 323 8.86 -24.05 -18.91
C ASN A 323 7.67 -24.47 -18.04
N VAL A 324 6.50 -24.49 -18.67
CA VAL A 324 5.23 -24.73 -18.01
C VAL A 324 4.96 -26.22 -17.82
N VAL A 325 4.64 -26.63 -16.60
CA VAL A 325 4.06 -27.92 -16.27
C VAL A 325 2.55 -27.78 -16.19
N LYS A 326 1.83 -28.62 -16.93
CA LYS A 326 0.36 -28.64 -16.97
C LYS A 326 -0.19 -29.89 -16.29
N ASP A 327 -1.36 -29.77 -15.67
CA ASP A 327 -2.13 -30.93 -15.19
C ASP A 327 -2.75 -31.73 -16.34
N ARG A 328 -3.49 -32.80 -16.00
CA ARG A 328 -4.20 -33.64 -16.99
C ARG A 328 -5.31 -32.90 -17.73
N SER A 329 -5.80 -31.78 -17.19
CA SER A 329 -6.84 -30.93 -17.76
C SER A 329 -6.27 -29.81 -18.63
N GLY A 330 -4.94 -29.64 -18.65
CA GLY A 330 -4.22 -28.60 -19.40
C GLY A 330 -4.00 -27.30 -18.64
N ASN A 331 -4.32 -27.23 -17.35
CA ASN A 331 -4.08 -26.04 -16.53
C ASN A 331 -2.61 -25.97 -16.09
N CYS A 332 -2.02 -24.78 -16.08
CA CYS A 332 -0.69 -24.57 -15.50
C CYS A 332 -0.72 -24.90 -14.00
N ILE A 333 0.19 -25.76 -13.54
CA ILE A 333 0.38 -26.09 -12.12
C ILE A 333 1.70 -25.56 -11.55
N TYR A 334 2.70 -25.37 -12.42
CA TYR A 334 4.03 -24.89 -12.07
C TYR A 334 4.70 -24.31 -13.32
N ASP A 335 5.40 -23.19 -13.19
CA ASP A 335 6.25 -22.63 -14.26
C ASP A 335 7.65 -22.31 -13.72
N MET A 336 8.65 -22.60 -14.55
CA MET A 336 10.03 -22.17 -14.33
C MET A 336 10.45 -21.22 -15.46
N ILE A 337 10.57 -19.95 -15.11
CA ILE A 337 11.09 -18.92 -16.01
C ILE A 337 12.60 -18.81 -15.81
N THR A 338 13.34 -18.84 -16.91
CA THR A 338 14.80 -18.65 -16.93
C THR A 338 15.13 -17.41 -17.76
N MET A 339 15.99 -16.56 -17.24
CA MET A 339 16.50 -15.39 -17.94
C MET A 339 18.02 -15.43 -18.03
N LYS A 340 18.55 -15.16 -19.21
CA LYS A 340 20.00 -15.09 -19.46
C LYS A 340 20.44 -13.65 -19.58
N TYR A 341 21.47 -13.27 -18.85
CA TYR A 341 22.20 -12.01 -18.98
C TYR A 341 23.61 -12.30 -19.49
N GLN A 342 24.39 -11.25 -19.75
CA GLN A 342 25.77 -11.40 -20.23
C GLN A 342 26.63 -12.22 -19.27
N ASP A 343 26.58 -11.90 -17.98
CA ASP A 343 27.44 -12.48 -16.94
C ASP A 343 26.66 -13.17 -15.80
N ALA A 344 25.34 -13.30 -15.94
CA ALA A 344 24.46 -13.83 -14.89
C ALA A 344 23.28 -14.63 -15.45
N LEU A 345 22.68 -15.47 -14.60
CA LEU A 345 21.42 -16.16 -14.86
C LEU A 345 20.37 -15.77 -13.83
N ALA A 346 19.10 -15.74 -14.22
CA ALA A 346 18.00 -15.64 -13.27
C ALA A 346 17.02 -16.79 -13.43
N THR A 347 16.49 -17.29 -12.32
CA THR A 347 15.48 -18.35 -12.29
C THR A 347 14.29 -17.91 -11.44
N ILE A 348 13.08 -18.06 -11.97
CA ILE A 348 11.85 -17.81 -11.25
C ILE A 348 11.05 -19.10 -11.24
N GLU A 349 10.65 -19.55 -10.06
CA GLU A 349 9.73 -20.67 -9.88
C GLU A 349 8.37 -20.13 -9.42
N ILE A 350 7.31 -20.49 -10.15
CA ILE A 350 5.94 -20.07 -9.82
C ILE A 350 5.09 -21.30 -9.59
N GLY A 351 4.65 -21.51 -8.35
CA GLY A 351 3.65 -22.52 -8.01
C GLY A 351 2.24 -21.96 -8.19
N THR A 352 1.50 -22.41 -9.20
CA THR A 352 0.14 -21.91 -9.45
C THR A 352 -0.93 -22.67 -8.67
N THR A 353 -0.75 -23.98 -8.52
CA THR A 353 -1.61 -24.84 -7.68
C THR A 353 -0.79 -25.73 -6.76
N VAL A 354 0.51 -25.49 -6.69
CA VAL A 354 1.46 -26.21 -5.83
C VAL A 354 2.18 -25.21 -4.95
N ASP A 355 2.48 -25.64 -3.74
CA ASP A 355 3.29 -24.88 -2.81
C ASP A 355 4.77 -24.99 -3.21
N VAL A 356 5.44 -23.86 -3.35
CA VAL A 356 6.89 -23.77 -3.52
C VAL A 356 7.46 -23.01 -2.32
N GLU A 357 8.64 -23.40 -1.84
CA GLU A 357 9.29 -22.69 -0.76
C GLU A 357 9.69 -21.29 -1.24
N ASP A 358 9.03 -20.25 -0.73
CA ASP A 358 9.31 -18.87 -1.13
C ASP A 358 10.72 -18.44 -0.67
N GLU A 359 11.54 -18.08 -1.64
CA GLU A 359 12.86 -17.55 -1.42
C GLU A 359 13.24 -16.50 -2.47
N PHE A 360 13.99 -15.50 -2.03
CA PHE A 360 14.70 -14.59 -2.90
C PHE A 360 16.18 -14.65 -2.59
N VAL A 361 16.99 -15.07 -3.55
CA VAL A 361 18.43 -15.30 -3.36
C VAL A 361 19.23 -14.59 -4.45
N VAL A 362 20.19 -13.76 -4.04
CA VAL A 362 21.21 -13.19 -4.93
C VAL A 362 22.54 -13.86 -4.62
N ILE A 363 23.12 -14.53 -5.60
CA ILE A 363 24.39 -15.26 -5.49
C ILE A 363 25.45 -14.50 -6.28
N GLY A 364 26.56 -14.18 -5.61
CA GLY A 364 27.73 -13.60 -6.24
C GLY A 364 29.00 -14.40 -5.97
N THR A 365 30.10 -13.95 -6.54
CA THR A 365 31.41 -14.61 -6.47
C THR A 365 32.05 -14.65 -5.07
N LYS A 366 31.54 -13.87 -4.10
CA LYS A 366 32.10 -13.76 -2.74
C LYS A 366 31.07 -14.04 -1.64
N GLY A 367 29.89 -14.53 -2.00
CA GLY A 367 28.84 -14.83 -1.04
C GLY A 367 27.43 -14.79 -1.63
N ARG A 368 26.44 -14.74 -0.74
CA ARG A 368 25.03 -14.65 -1.12
C ARG A 368 24.23 -13.75 -0.19
N VAL A 369 23.17 -13.17 -0.73
CA VAL A 369 22.10 -12.50 0.02
C VAL A 369 20.82 -13.31 -0.12
N THR A 370 20.06 -13.44 0.95
CA THR A 370 18.78 -14.16 1.00
C THR A 370 17.73 -13.33 1.71
N ILE A 371 16.52 -13.30 1.17
CA ILE A 371 15.30 -12.93 1.90
C ILE A 371 14.46 -14.21 2.01
N PRO A 372 14.25 -14.74 3.23
CA PRO A 372 13.46 -15.95 3.44
C PRO A 372 11.95 -15.65 3.44
N GLY A 373 11.14 -16.64 3.06
CA GLY A 373 9.67 -16.58 3.13
C GLY A 373 9.09 -15.52 2.19
N ASP A 374 8.06 -14.79 2.65
CA ASP A 374 7.35 -13.71 1.95
C ASP A 374 8.28 -12.54 1.55
N TRP A 375 9.19 -12.77 0.62
CA TRP A 375 10.27 -11.85 0.30
C TRP A 375 9.78 -10.55 -0.33
N TRP A 376 8.55 -10.53 -0.83
CA TRP A 376 7.84 -9.32 -1.27
C TRP A 376 7.29 -8.45 -0.14
N ASN A 377 7.30 -8.94 1.10
CA ASN A 377 6.72 -8.32 2.28
C ASN A 377 7.70 -8.33 3.46
N THR A 378 8.94 -7.87 3.22
CA THR A 378 10.04 -8.02 4.19
C THR A 378 10.55 -6.73 4.82
N GLY A 379 10.93 -6.82 6.10
CA GLY A 379 11.71 -5.81 6.82
C GLY A 379 13.21 -6.12 6.90
N TYR A 380 13.69 -7.23 6.38
CA TYR A 380 15.10 -7.59 6.51
C TYR A 380 15.63 -8.48 5.38
N PHE A 381 16.96 -8.57 5.30
CA PHE A 381 17.65 -9.57 4.48
C PHE A 381 18.90 -10.08 5.19
N GLU A 382 19.38 -11.22 4.75
CA GLU A 382 20.52 -11.91 5.33
C GLU A 382 21.65 -12.03 4.32
N ALA A 383 22.88 -11.71 4.72
CA ALA A 383 24.06 -11.83 3.88
C ALA A 383 25.06 -12.80 4.50
N LYS A 384 25.48 -13.79 3.71
CA LYS A 384 26.56 -14.71 4.03
C LYS A 384 27.72 -14.43 3.09
N ILE A 385 28.78 -13.81 3.62
CA ILE A 385 29.98 -13.42 2.87
C ILE A 385 31.13 -14.33 3.29
N ASP A 386 31.94 -14.80 2.33
CA ASP A 386 32.94 -15.84 2.56
C ASP A 386 33.98 -15.48 3.64
N ASP A 387 34.38 -14.21 3.70
CA ASP A 387 35.35 -13.70 4.69
C ASP A 387 34.72 -13.32 6.04
N SER A 388 33.40 -13.50 6.19
CA SER A 388 32.68 -13.18 7.43
C SER A 388 32.44 -14.42 8.28
N LYS A 389 32.75 -14.33 9.58
CA LYS A 389 32.59 -15.44 10.54
C LYS A 389 31.12 -15.81 10.85
N GLY A 390 30.14 -15.25 10.15
CA GLY A 390 28.74 -15.53 10.42
C GLY A 390 27.78 -14.80 9.47
N LEU A 391 26.52 -15.20 9.57
CA LEU A 391 25.41 -14.58 8.84
C LEU A 391 25.17 -13.15 9.37
N LYS A 392 25.20 -12.15 8.49
CA LYS A 392 24.84 -10.78 8.82
C LYS A 392 23.38 -10.54 8.47
N ARG A 393 22.60 -10.01 9.42
CA ARG A 393 21.20 -9.63 9.18
C ARG A 393 21.08 -8.10 9.14
N TYR A 394 20.44 -7.59 8.10
CA TYR A 394 20.14 -6.17 7.94
C TYR A 394 18.64 -5.95 8.17
N CYS A 395 18.28 -5.36 9.31
CA CYS A 395 16.89 -5.16 9.71
C CYS A 395 16.46 -3.69 9.54
N PHE A 396 15.23 -3.51 9.08
CA PHE A 396 14.58 -2.22 8.89
C PHE A 396 13.14 -2.31 9.41
N ASN A 397 12.62 -1.19 9.92
CA ASN A 397 11.23 -1.14 10.35
C ASN A 397 10.31 -1.41 9.15
N PHE A 398 9.40 -2.37 9.33
CA PHE A 398 8.44 -2.79 8.34
C PHE A 398 7.12 -3.09 9.05
N GLU A 399 6.06 -2.40 8.65
CA GLU A 399 4.71 -2.51 9.23
C GLU A 399 3.67 -2.58 8.12
N GLY A 400 2.58 -3.33 8.36
CA GLY A 400 1.50 -3.52 7.40
C GLY A 400 1.87 -4.45 6.24
N ASN A 401 1.50 -4.06 5.02
CA ASN A 401 1.62 -4.90 3.81
C ASN A 401 2.50 -4.27 2.71
N GLY A 402 3.28 -3.24 3.07
CA GLY A 402 4.13 -2.51 2.14
C GLY A 402 3.45 -1.32 1.44
N LEU A 403 2.12 -1.29 1.34
CA LEU A 403 1.40 -0.26 0.59
C LEU A 403 1.59 1.13 1.20
N ARG A 404 1.63 1.27 2.53
CA ARG A 404 1.89 2.57 3.19
C ARG A 404 3.21 3.24 2.75
N TYR A 405 4.24 2.47 2.39
CA TYR A 405 5.51 3.03 1.93
C TYR A 405 5.40 3.55 0.49
N LEU A 406 4.64 2.87 -0.37
CA LEU A 406 4.28 3.37 -1.70
C LEU A 406 3.49 4.68 -1.57
N LEU A 407 2.47 4.70 -0.72
CA LEU A 407 1.63 5.87 -0.48
C LEU A 407 2.44 7.06 0.06
N GLN A 408 3.38 6.82 0.97
CA GLN A 408 4.29 7.87 1.45
C GLN A 408 5.15 8.42 0.32
N GLU A 409 5.78 7.55 -0.48
CA GLU A 409 6.61 7.99 -1.61
C GLU A 409 5.77 8.73 -2.65
N LEU A 410 4.53 8.30 -2.92
CA LEU A 410 3.60 9.02 -3.80
C LEU A 410 3.39 10.46 -3.34
N LEU A 411 3.12 10.69 -2.05
CA LEU A 411 2.93 12.05 -1.53
C LEU A 411 4.19 12.91 -1.66
N ILE A 412 5.37 12.32 -1.52
CA ILE A 412 6.65 13.01 -1.75
C ILE A 412 6.75 13.39 -3.22
N MET A 413 6.50 12.45 -4.14
CA MET A 413 6.55 12.70 -5.58
C MET A 413 5.54 13.77 -6.03
N ILE A 414 4.33 13.78 -5.46
CA ILE A 414 3.34 14.82 -5.71
C ILE A 414 3.82 16.18 -5.20
N SER A 415 4.39 16.23 -3.98
CA SER A 415 4.91 17.46 -3.40
C SER A 415 6.11 18.04 -4.17
N ASP A 416 6.90 17.17 -4.80
CA ASP A 416 8.05 17.52 -5.64
C ASP A 416 7.65 17.79 -7.10
N GLU A 417 6.35 17.81 -7.42
CA GLU A 417 5.80 18.03 -8.76
C GLU A 417 6.40 17.09 -9.83
N ARG A 418 6.69 15.84 -9.45
CA ARG A 418 7.26 14.85 -10.37
C ARG A 418 6.19 14.30 -11.32
N THR A 419 6.61 13.98 -12.53
CA THR A 419 5.80 13.30 -13.56
C THR A 419 6.19 11.84 -13.74
N GLU A 420 7.20 11.36 -13.00
CA GLU A 420 7.72 10.00 -13.09
C GLU A 420 8.00 9.43 -11.70
N CYS A 421 7.91 8.11 -11.60
CA CYS A 421 8.16 7.38 -10.37
C CYS A 421 9.65 7.35 -10.00
N THR A 422 9.94 7.36 -8.70
CA THR A 422 11.32 7.35 -8.16
C THR A 422 11.87 5.97 -7.87
N ARG A 423 10.97 4.97 -7.72
CA ARG A 423 11.31 3.61 -7.28
C ARG A 423 11.11 2.55 -8.35
N LEU A 424 10.16 2.72 -9.26
CA LEU A 424 9.96 1.87 -10.43
C LEU A 424 9.93 2.80 -11.64
N PHE A 425 10.97 2.78 -12.46
CA PHE A 425 11.07 3.65 -13.62
C PHE A 425 10.18 3.13 -14.76
N ASN A 426 9.72 4.05 -15.60
CA ASN A 426 8.81 3.73 -16.70
C ASN A 426 9.41 2.64 -17.61
N GLU A 427 10.71 2.71 -17.89
CA GLU A 427 11.37 1.73 -18.75
C GLU A 427 11.52 0.35 -18.09
N GLU A 428 11.53 0.27 -16.76
CA GLU A 428 11.49 -1.01 -16.05
C GLU A 428 10.10 -1.64 -16.19
N SER A 429 9.04 -0.86 -15.97
CA SER A 429 7.65 -1.27 -16.23
C SER A 429 7.43 -1.70 -17.69
N GLU A 430 7.98 -0.98 -18.66
CA GLU A 430 7.97 -1.37 -20.07
C GLU A 430 8.70 -2.69 -20.33
N THR A 431 9.82 -2.93 -19.66
CA THR A 431 10.59 -4.17 -19.76
C THR A 431 9.80 -5.34 -19.15
N LEU A 432 9.08 -5.11 -18.05
CA LEU A 432 8.19 -6.11 -17.44
C LEU A 432 7.07 -6.50 -18.39
N ALA A 433 6.39 -5.53 -19.00
CA ALA A 433 5.33 -5.79 -19.97
C ALA A 433 5.83 -6.59 -21.18
N ASP A 434 7.01 -6.25 -21.71
CA ASP A 434 7.67 -6.96 -22.81
C ASP A 434 7.95 -8.44 -22.47
N ILE A 435 8.53 -8.69 -21.29
CA ILE A 435 8.82 -10.06 -20.84
C ILE A 435 7.52 -10.86 -20.62
N LEU A 436 6.51 -10.25 -20.00
CA LEU A 436 5.21 -10.90 -19.80
C LEU A 436 4.53 -11.23 -21.14
N GLU A 437 4.63 -10.36 -22.14
CA GLU A 437 4.14 -10.63 -23.48
C GLU A 437 4.84 -11.84 -24.11
N ILE A 438 6.17 -11.94 -23.99
CA ILE A 438 6.95 -13.10 -24.49
C ILE A 438 6.55 -14.40 -23.79
N ILE A 439 6.38 -14.37 -22.46
CA ILE A 439 6.01 -15.56 -21.67
C ILE A 439 4.59 -16.02 -22.03
N ASN A 440 3.63 -15.10 -22.10
CA ASN A 440 2.23 -15.42 -22.40
C ASN A 440 2.01 -15.91 -23.84
N GLN A 441 2.89 -15.59 -24.78
CA GLN A 441 2.84 -16.14 -26.15
C GLN A 441 3.36 -17.59 -26.25
N ARG A 442 4.12 -18.06 -25.25
CA ARG A 442 4.79 -19.37 -25.26
C ARG A 442 4.13 -20.43 -24.37
N GLY A 443 3.28 -20.01 -23.42
CA GLY A 443 2.47 -20.90 -22.55
C GLY A 443 1.14 -21.28 -23.17
#